data_AF-A0A2D8XHT7-F1
#
_entry.id   AF-A0A2D8XHT7-F1
#
_cell.length_a   1.000
_cell.length_b   1.000
_cell.length_c   1.000
_cell.angle_alpha   90.00
_cell.angle_beta   90.00
_cell.angle_gamma   90.00
#
_symmetry.space_group_name_H-M   'P 1'
#
loop_
_entity.id
_entity.type
_entity.pdbx_description
1 polymer ?
#
loop_
_entity_poly.entity_id
_entity_poly.type
_entity_poly.pdbx_seq_one_letter_code
_entity_poly.pdbx_strand_id
1 'polypeptide(L)'
;MNDNTDQLSDVITELVPPLLHSLEGLLFIGRHLHPPQLEEVVKHVGALDKGVEDALVAFQAVDWPEDFHPFHDRIVASSTSVLRAYEELRAALDDPENGIMTAYRALRHSSRALEALYPVAAVLPPVSRFFLEDEQRDDGHLLQALAAERTDGASVGVHHFGNEKKERGGFSLYVPENYDASKAYPLMVAMHGGSGHGRDFLWSWVRAARSRGVILLSPSSVDATWSLMGEDVDSPNLERMLAHVVENWSIDTNKLLLTGMSDGGTFTYVQGLQSDSKFTHLAPISASFHPFLLEVVERERLQDLPIYLTHGAKDWMFPVDIPRTAYRALARGGADIVYREISDLSHTYPREENARILDWFLDGKRPEDT
;
A
#
# COMPACT_ATOMS: atom_id res chain seq x y z
N MET A 1 39.65 -5.39 -15.51
CA MET A 1 38.25 -5.85 -15.49
C MET A 1 37.75 -6.02 -14.06
N ASN A 2 38.54 -6.57 -13.13
CA ASN A 2 38.15 -6.66 -11.71
C ASN A 2 37.94 -5.29 -11.03
N ASP A 3 38.85 -4.32 -11.22
CA ASP A 3 38.78 -3.04 -10.52
C ASP A 3 37.48 -2.24 -10.74
N ASN A 4 36.87 -2.31 -11.93
CA ASN A 4 35.60 -1.60 -12.21
C ASN A 4 34.39 -2.33 -11.60
N THR A 5 34.40 -3.66 -11.61
CA THR A 5 33.34 -4.46 -10.98
C THR A 5 33.38 -4.33 -9.46
N ASP A 6 34.57 -4.29 -8.88
CA ASP A 6 34.77 -4.06 -7.44
C ASP A 6 34.27 -2.66 -7.06
N GLN A 7 34.62 -1.62 -7.84
CA GLN A 7 34.13 -0.26 -7.62
C GLN A 7 32.59 -0.15 -7.70
N LEU A 8 31.94 -0.81 -8.67
CA LEU A 8 30.48 -0.85 -8.76
C LEU A 8 29.85 -1.54 -7.55
N SER A 9 30.43 -2.67 -7.11
CA SER A 9 29.96 -3.40 -5.93
C SER A 9 30.08 -2.56 -4.65
N ASP A 10 31.17 -1.80 -4.52
CA ASP A 10 31.43 -0.95 -3.36
C ASP A 10 30.38 0.16 -3.27
N VAL A 11 30.14 0.93 -4.34
CA VAL A 11 29.15 2.02 -4.30
C VAL A 11 27.71 1.51 -4.13
N ILE A 12 27.38 0.31 -4.61
CA ILE A 12 26.09 -0.33 -4.34
C ILE A 12 25.97 -0.66 -2.85
N THR A 13 27.02 -1.24 -2.25
CA THR A 13 27.04 -1.64 -0.84
C THR A 13 27.01 -0.43 0.10
N GLU A 14 27.58 0.70 -0.32
CA GLU A 14 27.53 1.96 0.42
C GLU A 14 26.16 2.64 0.35
N LEU A 15 25.49 2.64 -0.81
CA LEU A 15 24.24 3.40 -1.01
C LEU A 15 22.96 2.61 -0.66
N VAL A 16 22.90 1.32 -0.96
CA VAL A 16 21.63 0.56 -0.83
C VAL A 16 21.17 0.44 0.64
N PRO A 17 22.01 0.06 1.61
CA PRO A 17 21.59 -0.01 3.00
C PRO A 17 21.01 1.30 3.57
N PRO A 18 21.67 2.48 3.44
CA PRO A 18 21.07 3.72 3.91
C PRO A 18 19.80 4.08 3.15
N LEU A 19 19.70 3.80 1.84
CA LEU A 19 18.46 4.02 1.08
C LEU A 19 17.28 3.23 1.65
N LEU A 20 17.47 1.93 1.91
CA LEU A 20 16.43 1.09 2.52
C LEU A 20 16.06 1.58 3.93
N HIS A 21 17.05 2.02 4.71
CA HIS A 21 16.83 2.54 6.05
C HIS A 21 16.04 3.86 6.04
N SER A 22 16.38 4.81 5.16
CA SER A 22 15.62 6.06 5.00
C SER A 22 14.19 5.79 4.52
N LEU A 23 13.97 4.79 3.67
CA LEU A 23 12.62 4.39 3.25
C LEU A 23 11.78 3.87 4.43
N GLU A 24 12.32 2.99 5.29
CA GLU A 24 11.62 2.59 6.52
C GLU A 24 11.33 3.81 7.41
N GLY A 25 12.26 4.76 7.49
CA GLY A 25 12.05 6.04 8.19
C GLY A 25 10.82 6.78 7.67
N LEU A 26 10.71 6.99 6.36
CA LEU A 26 9.54 7.65 5.74
C LEU A 26 8.23 6.91 6.01
N LEU A 27 8.24 5.58 5.96
CA LEU A 27 7.07 4.75 6.28
C LEU A 27 6.67 4.91 7.75
N PHE A 28 7.65 4.90 8.67
CA PHE A 28 7.43 5.15 10.09
C PHE A 28 6.84 6.55 10.33
N ILE A 29 7.39 7.59 9.70
CA ILE A 29 6.89 8.96 9.81
C ILE A 29 5.44 9.04 9.31
N GLY A 30 5.14 8.46 8.15
CA GLY A 30 3.78 8.47 7.59
C GLY A 30 2.75 7.78 8.49
N ARG A 31 3.15 6.71 9.18
CA ARG A 31 2.31 6.01 10.16
C ARG A 31 2.04 6.81 11.44
N HIS A 32 2.99 7.66 11.86
CA HIS A 32 2.91 8.39 13.12
C HIS A 32 2.57 9.88 12.95
N LEU A 33 2.28 10.33 11.72
CA LEU A 33 1.96 11.72 11.48
C LEU A 33 0.69 12.14 12.23
N HIS A 34 0.86 13.06 13.18
CA HIS A 34 -0.23 13.59 13.98
C HIS A 34 -0.14 15.11 13.99
N PRO A 35 -1.13 15.85 13.45
CA PRO A 35 -1.00 17.31 13.28
C PRO A 35 -0.61 18.06 14.56
N PRO A 36 -1.18 17.76 15.74
CA PRO A 36 -0.77 18.38 17.00
C PRO A 36 0.69 18.12 17.43
N GLN A 37 1.36 17.11 16.86
CA GLN A 37 2.73 16.68 17.20
C GLN A 37 3.66 16.69 15.97
N LEU A 38 3.33 17.47 14.94
CA LEU A 38 4.09 17.50 13.69
C LEU A 38 5.58 17.78 13.92
N GLU A 39 5.90 18.75 14.77
CA GLU A 39 7.29 19.10 15.10
C GLU A 39 8.05 17.93 15.75
N GLU A 40 7.42 17.20 16.67
CA GLU A 40 8.04 16.05 17.34
C GLU A 40 8.27 14.91 16.34
N VAL A 41 7.28 14.61 15.50
CA VAL A 41 7.38 13.57 14.47
C VAL A 41 8.46 13.93 13.46
N VAL A 42 8.54 15.18 13.02
CA VAL A 42 9.58 15.62 12.08
C VAL A 42 10.96 15.70 12.73
N LYS A 43 11.07 16.05 14.02
CA LYS A 43 12.38 15.96 14.71
C LYS A 43 12.90 14.52 14.81
N HIS A 44 12.00 13.55 14.99
CA HIS A 44 12.35 12.13 14.95
C HIS A 44 12.80 11.65 13.56
N VAL A 45 12.48 12.39 12.49
CA VAL A 45 13.05 12.16 11.13
C VAL A 45 14.58 12.21 11.17
N GLY A 46 15.15 13.08 12.02
CA GLY A 46 16.58 13.25 12.16
C GLY A 46 17.30 13.50 10.83
N ALA A 47 18.41 12.80 10.65
CA ALA A 47 19.25 12.84 9.44
C ALA A 47 19.34 11.45 8.77
N LEU A 48 18.24 10.69 8.77
CA LEU A 48 18.19 9.33 8.21
C LEU A 48 18.50 9.30 6.71
N ASP A 49 18.34 10.42 6.01
CA ASP A 49 18.70 10.65 4.60
C ASP A 49 20.18 10.96 4.37
N LYS A 50 20.96 11.27 5.42
CA LYS A 50 22.35 11.72 5.28
C LYS A 50 23.25 10.67 4.63
N GLY A 51 23.06 9.39 4.99
CA GLY A 51 23.78 8.29 4.37
C GLY A 51 23.46 8.14 2.87
N VAL A 52 22.23 8.47 2.45
CA VAL A 52 21.86 8.50 1.03
C VAL A 52 22.53 9.67 0.34
N GLU A 53 22.50 10.87 0.92
CA GLU A 53 23.12 12.07 0.36
C GLU A 53 24.62 11.87 0.12
N ASP A 54 25.33 11.35 1.12
CA ASP A 54 26.78 11.18 1.07
C ASP A 54 27.19 10.09 0.06
N ALA A 55 26.46 8.96 0.01
CA ALA A 55 26.78 7.84 -0.88
C ALA A 55 26.31 8.05 -2.32
N LEU A 56 25.25 8.83 -2.56
CA LEU A 56 24.69 9.04 -3.90
C LEU A 56 25.68 9.76 -4.83
N VAL A 57 26.46 10.71 -4.29
CA VAL A 57 27.49 11.43 -5.05
C VAL A 57 28.55 10.46 -5.59
N ALA A 58 29.03 9.54 -4.75
CA ALA A 58 30.00 8.52 -5.16
C ALA A 58 29.37 7.55 -6.18
N PHE A 59 28.14 7.10 -5.94
CA PHE A 59 27.40 6.20 -6.84
C PHE A 59 27.24 6.77 -8.25
N GLN A 60 26.91 8.06 -8.37
CA GLN A 60 26.73 8.75 -9.65
C GLN A 60 28.05 9.07 -10.36
N ALA A 61 29.17 9.13 -9.63
CA ALA A 61 30.48 9.46 -10.21
C ALA A 61 31.18 8.25 -10.86
N VAL A 62 30.72 7.03 -10.61
CA VAL A 62 31.25 5.81 -11.25
C VAL A 62 30.83 5.74 -12.71
N ASP A 63 31.70 5.20 -13.57
CA ASP A 63 31.39 4.92 -14.96
C ASP A 63 30.60 3.61 -15.09
N TRP A 64 29.29 3.73 -15.33
CA TRP A 64 28.38 2.59 -15.43
C TRP A 64 28.36 2.03 -16.85
N PRO A 65 28.59 0.71 -17.04
CA PRO A 65 28.37 0.08 -18.33
C PRO A 65 26.91 0.22 -18.78
N GLU A 66 26.66 0.35 -20.09
CA GLU A 66 25.32 0.61 -20.66
C GLU A 66 24.26 -0.38 -20.18
N ASP A 67 24.61 -1.67 -20.07
CA ASP A 67 23.71 -2.72 -19.59
C ASP A 67 23.21 -2.51 -18.15
N PHE A 68 23.94 -1.72 -17.34
CA PHE A 68 23.57 -1.39 -15.96
C PHE A 68 22.89 -0.03 -15.81
N HIS A 69 22.75 0.78 -16.88
CA HIS A 69 22.07 2.07 -16.80
C HIS A 69 20.63 1.95 -16.26
N PRO A 70 19.81 0.95 -16.64
CA PRO A 70 18.49 0.79 -16.06
C PRO A 70 18.50 0.56 -14.54
N PHE A 71 19.49 -0.18 -14.03
CA PHE A 71 19.66 -0.39 -12.57
C PHE A 71 20.09 0.92 -11.90
N HIS A 72 21.10 1.60 -12.46
CA HIS A 72 21.61 2.88 -11.97
C HIS A 72 20.47 3.91 -11.86
N ASP A 73 19.71 4.10 -12.93
CA ASP A 73 18.65 5.13 -13.00
C ASP A 73 17.55 4.87 -11.98
N ARG A 74 17.24 3.60 -11.69
CA ARG A 74 16.27 3.19 -10.67
C ARG A 74 16.74 3.53 -9.26
N ILE A 75 18.00 3.24 -8.94
CA ILE A 75 18.61 3.58 -7.66
C ILE A 75 18.69 5.11 -7.48
N VAL A 76 19.11 5.85 -8.51
CA VAL A 76 19.17 7.32 -8.48
C VAL A 76 17.78 7.93 -8.31
N ALA A 77 16.77 7.45 -9.05
CA ALA A 77 15.41 7.96 -8.96
C ALA A 77 14.77 7.69 -7.58
N SER A 78 15.05 6.52 -6.99
CA SER A 78 14.60 6.19 -5.64
C SER A 78 15.27 7.09 -4.60
N SER A 79 16.60 7.19 -4.66
CA SER A 79 17.40 8.04 -3.75
C SER A 79 16.99 9.50 -3.82
N THR A 80 16.83 10.05 -5.03
CA THR A 80 16.38 11.44 -5.22
C THR A 80 14.98 11.67 -4.63
N SER A 81 14.07 10.70 -4.79
CA SER A 81 12.73 10.80 -4.21
C SER A 81 12.78 10.77 -2.68
N VAL A 82 13.63 9.92 -2.09
CA VAL A 82 13.86 9.89 -0.64
C VAL A 82 14.40 11.23 -0.15
N LEU A 83 15.51 11.74 -0.72
CA LEU A 83 16.12 13.01 -0.31
C LEU A 83 15.10 14.15 -0.36
N ARG A 84 14.30 14.21 -1.43
CA ARG A 84 13.23 15.21 -1.58
C ARG A 84 12.13 15.07 -0.52
N ALA A 85 11.76 13.86 -0.14
CA ALA A 85 10.79 13.62 0.93
C ALA A 85 11.28 14.23 2.25
N TYR A 86 12.54 13.97 2.60
CA TYR A 86 13.17 14.47 3.83
C TYR A 86 13.33 16.00 3.82
N GLU A 87 13.74 16.57 2.69
CA GLU A 87 13.82 18.03 2.50
C GLU A 87 12.44 18.70 2.69
N GLU A 88 11.41 18.21 1.99
CA GLU A 88 10.06 18.77 2.09
C GLU A 88 9.43 18.55 3.48
N LEU A 89 9.73 17.44 4.16
CA LEU A 89 9.32 17.21 5.56
C LEU A 89 9.95 18.22 6.52
N ARG A 90 11.24 18.54 6.36
CA ARG A 90 11.90 19.59 7.16
C ARG A 90 11.30 20.96 6.88
N ALA A 91 11.12 21.30 5.59
CA ALA A 91 10.51 22.56 5.18
C ALA A 91 9.06 22.73 5.67
N ALA A 92 8.34 21.64 5.92
CA ALA A 92 7.00 21.68 6.51
C ALA A 92 6.97 22.31 7.92
N LEU A 93 8.08 22.31 8.65
CA LEU A 93 8.18 22.95 9.97
C LEU A 93 8.25 24.48 9.90
N ASP A 94 8.69 25.02 8.77
CA ASP A 94 8.79 26.46 8.54
C ASP A 94 7.48 27.05 7.97
N ASP A 95 6.45 26.22 7.78
CA ASP A 95 5.13 26.60 7.25
C ASP A 95 4.04 26.42 8.32
N PRO A 96 3.80 27.44 9.18
CA PRO A 96 2.83 27.34 10.27
C PRO A 96 1.38 27.22 9.79
N GLU A 97 1.07 27.60 8.56
CA GLU A 97 -0.29 27.58 8.01
C GLU A 97 -0.59 26.26 7.28
N ASN A 98 0.35 25.73 6.49
CA ASN A 98 0.14 24.55 5.64
C ASN A 98 1.11 23.40 5.90
N GLY A 99 1.92 23.46 6.96
CA GLY A 99 2.95 22.47 7.27
C GLY A 99 2.47 21.04 7.24
N ILE A 100 1.29 20.74 7.80
CA ILE A 100 0.73 19.39 7.78
C ILE A 100 0.42 18.90 6.35
N MET A 101 -0.10 19.77 5.49
CA MET A 101 -0.38 19.44 4.09
C MET A 101 0.92 19.29 3.30
N THR A 102 1.93 20.10 3.61
CA THR A 102 3.28 19.94 3.07
C THR A 102 3.89 18.60 3.47
N ALA A 103 3.76 18.19 4.73
CA ALA A 103 4.23 16.89 5.19
C ALA A 103 3.49 15.72 4.49
N TYR A 104 2.17 15.79 4.34
CA TYR A 104 1.43 14.78 3.56
C TYR A 104 1.87 14.71 2.10
N ARG A 105 2.17 15.86 1.46
CA ARG A 105 2.71 15.89 0.09
C ARG A 105 4.11 15.30 0.03
N ALA A 106 4.98 15.63 0.98
CA ALA A 106 6.34 15.11 1.08
C ALA A 106 6.34 13.58 1.17
N LEU A 107 5.44 13.01 1.97
CA LEU A 107 5.29 11.57 2.11
C LEU A 107 4.85 10.86 0.82
N ARG A 108 4.26 11.55 -0.17
CA ARG A 108 3.97 10.96 -1.49
C ARG A 108 5.25 10.62 -2.25
N HIS A 109 6.41 11.17 -1.89
CA HIS A 109 7.67 10.73 -2.50
C HIS A 109 8.09 9.34 -2.05
N SER A 110 7.57 8.82 -0.92
CA SER A 110 7.82 7.45 -0.49
C SER A 110 7.30 6.42 -1.51
N SER A 111 6.07 6.58 -2.02
CA SER A 111 5.53 5.69 -3.07
C SER A 111 6.35 5.76 -4.36
N ARG A 112 6.83 6.95 -4.72
CA ARG A 112 7.70 7.15 -5.90
C ARG A 112 9.05 6.45 -5.73
N ALA A 113 9.62 6.54 -4.53
CA ALA A 113 10.88 5.91 -4.21
C ALA A 113 10.76 4.37 -4.22
N LEU A 114 9.66 3.83 -3.65
CA LEU A 114 9.33 2.40 -3.70
C LEU A 114 9.12 1.93 -5.14
N GLU A 115 8.36 2.69 -5.93
CA GLU A 115 8.11 2.39 -7.35
C GLU A 115 9.39 2.37 -8.20
N ALA A 116 10.27 3.33 -7.97
CA ALA A 116 11.56 3.37 -8.63
C ALA A 116 12.45 2.20 -8.20
N LEU A 117 12.42 1.82 -6.92
CA LEU A 117 13.29 0.78 -6.37
C LEU A 117 12.82 -0.64 -6.68
N TYR A 118 11.52 -0.86 -6.79
CA TYR A 118 10.95 -2.21 -6.89
C TYR A 118 11.53 -3.09 -8.01
N PRO A 119 11.78 -2.61 -9.24
CA PRO A 119 12.44 -3.42 -10.28
C PRO A 119 13.82 -3.95 -9.88
N VAL A 120 14.52 -3.29 -8.97
CA VAL A 120 15.83 -3.72 -8.45
C VAL A 120 15.69 -4.99 -7.58
N ALA A 121 14.50 -5.29 -7.05
CA ALA A 121 14.22 -6.52 -6.31
C ALA A 121 14.50 -7.79 -7.12
N ALA A 122 14.42 -7.72 -8.45
CA ALA A 122 14.70 -8.87 -9.32
C ALA A 122 16.19 -9.26 -9.34
N VAL A 123 17.09 -8.34 -9.00
CA VAL A 123 18.55 -8.56 -9.16
C VAL A 123 19.33 -8.39 -7.87
N LEU A 124 18.81 -7.67 -6.87
CA LEU A 124 19.52 -7.38 -5.63
C LEU A 124 18.79 -7.98 -4.42
N PRO A 125 19.30 -9.07 -3.80
CA PRO A 125 18.61 -9.78 -2.72
C PRO A 125 18.22 -8.91 -1.51
N PRO A 126 19.05 -7.95 -1.03
CA PRO A 126 18.62 -7.01 0.01
C PRO A 126 17.36 -6.21 -0.34
N VAL A 127 17.24 -5.77 -1.60
CA VAL A 127 16.04 -5.04 -2.07
C VAL A 127 14.85 -5.99 -2.19
N SER A 128 15.05 -7.22 -2.68
CA SER A 128 14.00 -8.24 -2.71
C SER A 128 13.40 -8.52 -1.33
N ARG A 129 14.25 -8.65 -0.30
CA ARG A 129 13.84 -8.85 1.09
C ARG A 129 13.14 -7.63 1.68
N PHE A 130 13.52 -6.42 1.28
CA PHE A 130 12.85 -5.20 1.71
C PHE A 130 11.35 -5.15 1.30
N PHE A 131 11.00 -5.79 0.19
CA PHE A 131 9.60 -5.97 -0.24
C PHE A 131 8.95 -7.25 0.31
N LEU A 132 9.46 -7.79 1.43
CA LEU A 132 8.82 -8.84 2.22
C LEU A 132 8.61 -8.39 3.66
N GLU A 133 7.50 -8.84 4.25
CA GLU A 133 7.24 -8.71 5.69
C GLU A 133 8.31 -9.47 6.47
N ASP A 134 8.61 -8.99 7.68
CA ASP A 134 9.80 -9.42 8.44
C ASP A 134 9.88 -10.94 8.62
N GLU A 135 8.76 -11.59 8.89
CA GLU A 135 8.64 -13.04 9.06
C GLU A 135 9.00 -13.85 7.80
N GLN A 136 8.89 -13.26 6.61
CA GLN A 136 9.12 -13.91 5.32
C GLN A 136 10.50 -13.58 4.71
N ARG A 137 11.28 -12.68 5.32
CA ARG A 137 12.58 -12.24 4.76
C ARG A 137 13.64 -13.33 4.70
N ASP A 138 13.50 -14.36 5.53
CA ASP A 138 14.41 -15.50 5.63
C ASP A 138 13.77 -16.84 5.17
N ASP A 139 12.55 -16.79 4.61
CA ASP A 139 11.92 -17.97 4.02
C ASP A 139 12.64 -18.36 2.71
N GLY A 140 13.53 -19.34 2.80
CA GLY A 140 14.32 -19.81 1.67
C GLY A 140 13.49 -20.34 0.49
N HIS A 141 12.32 -20.93 0.75
CA HIS A 141 11.45 -21.42 -0.31
C HIS A 141 10.79 -20.27 -1.06
N LEU A 142 10.28 -19.27 -0.34
CA LEU A 142 9.70 -18.08 -0.93
C LEU A 142 10.75 -17.28 -1.72
N LEU A 143 11.93 -17.06 -1.14
CA LEU A 143 13.02 -16.34 -1.81
C LEU A 143 13.44 -17.04 -3.10
N GLN A 144 13.54 -18.37 -3.10
CA GLN A 144 13.86 -19.14 -4.30
C GLN A 144 12.75 -19.02 -5.35
N ALA A 145 11.48 -19.07 -4.94
CA ALA A 145 10.35 -18.94 -5.85
C ALA A 145 10.27 -17.55 -6.49
N LEU A 146 10.56 -16.48 -5.74
CA LEU A 146 10.56 -15.11 -6.23
C LEU A 146 11.75 -14.79 -7.14
N ALA A 147 12.89 -15.46 -6.95
CA ALA A 147 14.09 -15.31 -7.77
C ALA A 147 14.12 -16.23 -9.00
N ALA A 148 13.13 -17.12 -9.15
CA ALA A 148 13.08 -18.07 -10.25
C ALA A 148 12.91 -17.36 -11.60
N GLU A 149 13.74 -17.71 -12.57
CA GLU A 149 13.60 -17.22 -13.94
C GLU A 149 12.30 -17.76 -14.54
N ARG A 150 11.53 -16.86 -15.18
CA ARG A 150 10.27 -17.22 -15.83
C ARG A 150 10.47 -17.49 -17.31
N THR A 151 9.85 -18.56 -17.81
CA THR A 151 9.89 -18.93 -19.23
C THR A 151 8.50 -18.95 -19.89
N ASP A 152 7.44 -18.69 -19.12
CA ASP A 152 6.04 -18.83 -19.54
C ASP A 152 5.42 -17.53 -20.08
N GLY A 153 6.15 -16.41 -20.02
CA GLY A 153 5.72 -15.12 -20.56
C GLY A 153 4.55 -14.47 -19.81
N ALA A 154 4.16 -14.96 -18.62
CA ALA A 154 3.08 -14.34 -17.86
C ALA A 154 3.46 -12.92 -17.40
N SER A 155 2.48 -12.01 -17.45
CA SER A 155 2.65 -10.63 -16.97
C SER A 155 2.63 -10.60 -15.44
N VAL A 156 3.81 -10.43 -14.83
CA VAL A 156 4.00 -10.35 -13.37
C VAL A 156 4.65 -9.04 -12.93
N GLY A 157 4.64 -8.79 -11.62
CA GLY A 157 5.12 -7.55 -11.02
C GLY A 157 4.06 -6.46 -11.04
N VAL A 158 4.48 -5.20 -11.13
CA VAL A 158 3.58 -4.04 -11.09
C VAL A 158 3.25 -3.56 -12.50
N HIS A 159 1.96 -3.36 -12.75
CA HIS A 159 1.40 -2.88 -14.02
C HIS A 159 0.46 -1.70 -13.79
N HIS A 160 0.37 -0.80 -14.77
CA HIS A 160 -0.52 0.36 -14.74
C HIS A 160 -1.41 0.38 -15.99
N PHE A 161 -2.72 0.52 -15.80
CA PHE A 161 -3.72 0.49 -16.87
C PHE A 161 -4.51 1.80 -16.86
N GLY A 162 -4.15 2.73 -17.75
CA GLY A 162 -4.73 4.08 -17.79
C GLY A 162 -4.62 4.84 -16.46
N ASN A 163 -3.52 4.60 -15.72
CA ASN A 163 -3.33 5.04 -14.35
C ASN A 163 -2.00 5.77 -14.17
N GLU A 164 -1.58 6.53 -15.19
CA GLU A 164 -0.50 7.49 -15.01
C GLU A 164 -0.88 8.50 -13.93
N LYS A 165 0.10 9.07 -13.20
CA LYS A 165 -0.16 9.89 -12.00
C LYS A 165 -1.03 11.15 -12.22
N LYS A 166 -1.26 11.52 -13.47
CA LYS A 166 -2.12 12.65 -13.89
C LYS A 166 -3.45 12.18 -14.51
N GLU A 167 -3.64 10.88 -14.67
CA GLU A 167 -4.85 10.24 -15.19
C GLU A 167 -5.74 9.75 -14.04
N ARG A 168 -7.00 9.46 -14.33
CA ARG A 168 -8.00 8.99 -13.36
C ARG A 168 -8.89 7.91 -13.98
N GLY A 169 -9.58 7.15 -13.13
CA GLY A 169 -10.46 6.07 -13.56
C GLY A 169 -9.75 4.82 -14.11
N GLY A 170 -8.42 4.75 -14.05
CA GLY A 170 -7.62 3.55 -14.29
C GLY A 170 -7.25 2.81 -13.01
N PHE A 171 -6.36 1.83 -13.13
CA PHE A 171 -5.88 1.06 -11.98
C PHE A 171 -4.42 0.64 -12.09
N SER A 172 -3.86 0.23 -10.95
CA SER A 172 -2.57 -0.44 -10.88
C SER A 172 -2.74 -1.83 -10.31
N LEU A 173 -1.96 -2.78 -10.83
CA LEU A 173 -2.06 -4.18 -10.48
C LEU A 173 -0.69 -4.68 -10.06
N TYR A 174 -0.61 -5.39 -8.95
CA TYR A 174 0.53 -6.20 -8.58
C TYR A 174 0.16 -7.67 -8.72
N VAL A 175 0.99 -8.41 -9.45
CA VAL A 175 0.88 -9.87 -9.65
C VAL A 175 2.15 -10.51 -9.11
N PRO A 176 2.06 -11.52 -8.21
CA PRO A 176 3.24 -12.17 -7.65
C PRO A 176 4.22 -12.69 -8.70
N GLU A 177 5.50 -12.52 -8.47
CA GLU A 177 6.56 -12.93 -9.40
C GLU A 177 6.58 -14.46 -9.59
N ASN A 178 6.12 -15.20 -8.57
CA ASN A 178 5.93 -16.66 -8.60
C ASN A 178 4.52 -17.08 -9.06
N TYR A 179 3.79 -16.21 -9.76
CA TYR A 179 2.45 -16.50 -10.30
C TYR A 179 2.45 -17.74 -11.21
N ASP A 180 1.49 -18.62 -11.01
CA ASP A 180 1.30 -19.86 -11.76
C ASP A 180 -0.14 -19.92 -12.27
N ALA A 181 -0.35 -19.78 -13.58
CA ALA A 181 -1.68 -19.73 -14.18
C ALA A 181 -2.51 -21.01 -13.98
N SER A 182 -1.91 -22.12 -13.52
CA SER A 182 -2.63 -23.34 -13.17
C SER A 182 -3.29 -23.29 -11.79
N LYS A 183 -3.00 -22.27 -10.98
CA LYS A 183 -3.56 -22.07 -9.63
C LYS A 183 -4.49 -20.87 -9.63
N ALA A 184 -5.53 -20.93 -8.80
CA ALA A 184 -6.40 -19.79 -8.54
C ALA A 184 -5.81 -18.95 -7.40
N TYR A 185 -5.66 -17.64 -7.62
CA TYR A 185 -5.07 -16.72 -6.66
C TYR A 185 -6.14 -15.88 -5.94
N PRO A 186 -6.00 -15.63 -4.63
CA PRO A 186 -6.82 -14.64 -3.95
C PRO A 186 -6.55 -13.24 -4.53
N LEU A 187 -7.60 -12.42 -4.62
CA LEU A 187 -7.51 -11.04 -5.10
C LEU A 187 -7.91 -10.08 -3.99
N MET A 188 -7.10 -9.04 -3.79
CA MET A 188 -7.44 -7.91 -2.95
C MET A 188 -7.56 -6.63 -3.77
N VAL A 189 -8.56 -5.81 -3.44
CA VAL A 189 -8.78 -4.49 -4.01
C VAL A 189 -8.54 -3.44 -2.94
N ALA A 190 -7.56 -2.57 -3.13
CA ALA A 190 -7.13 -1.56 -2.17
C ALA A 190 -7.38 -0.13 -2.68
N MET A 191 -8.32 0.56 -2.05
CA MET A 191 -8.82 1.87 -2.46
C MET A 191 -8.18 3.01 -1.66
N HIS A 192 -7.64 4.00 -2.37
CA HIS A 192 -7.00 5.17 -1.76
C HIS A 192 -7.98 6.06 -0.97
N GLY A 193 -7.48 6.90 -0.06
CA GLY A 193 -8.29 7.95 0.58
C GLY A 193 -8.60 9.13 -0.34
N GLY A 194 -9.36 10.11 0.15
CA GLY A 194 -9.73 11.30 -0.64
C GLY A 194 -8.50 12.04 -1.18
N SER A 195 -8.58 12.54 -2.41
CA SER A 195 -7.47 13.15 -3.16
C SER A 195 -6.26 12.24 -3.42
N GLY A 196 -6.35 10.95 -3.08
CA GLY A 196 -5.33 9.93 -3.32
C GLY A 196 -5.27 9.46 -4.77
N HIS A 197 -4.49 8.41 -5.03
CA HIS A 197 -4.34 7.80 -6.35
C HIS A 197 -3.95 6.32 -6.19
N GLY A 198 -4.56 5.41 -6.96
CA GLY A 198 -4.36 3.96 -6.83
C GLY A 198 -2.90 3.56 -7.05
N ARG A 199 -2.23 4.15 -8.05
CA ARG A 199 -0.79 3.95 -8.30
C ARG A 199 0.10 4.22 -7.09
N ASP A 200 -0.21 5.21 -6.27
CA ASP A 200 0.54 5.51 -5.05
C ASP A 200 0.13 4.59 -3.92
N PHE A 201 -1.18 4.35 -3.76
CA PHE A 201 -1.73 3.53 -2.66
C PHE A 201 -1.40 2.04 -2.78
N LEU A 202 -1.14 1.54 -4.00
CA LEU A 202 -0.60 0.21 -4.26
C LEU A 202 0.57 -0.11 -3.33
N TRP A 203 1.50 0.84 -3.17
CA TRP A 203 2.75 0.64 -2.43
C TRP A 203 2.56 0.46 -0.92
N SER A 204 1.40 0.83 -0.38
CA SER A 204 1.03 0.48 0.99
C SER A 204 0.94 -1.03 1.18
N TRP A 205 0.53 -1.77 0.15
CA TRP A 205 0.18 -3.19 0.24
C TRP A 205 1.15 -4.16 -0.43
N VAL A 206 1.99 -3.72 -1.38
CA VAL A 206 2.90 -4.61 -2.13
C VAL A 206 3.71 -5.55 -1.24
N ARG A 207 4.31 -5.05 -0.14
CA ARG A 207 5.10 -5.90 0.78
C ARG A 207 4.26 -7.05 1.37
N ALA A 208 3.05 -6.77 1.83
CA ALA A 208 2.17 -7.78 2.43
C ALA A 208 1.63 -8.75 1.37
N ALA A 209 1.22 -8.23 0.20
CA ALA A 209 0.72 -9.02 -0.92
C ALA A 209 1.79 -9.96 -1.49
N ARG A 210 3.01 -9.45 -1.67
CA ARG A 210 4.18 -10.21 -2.15
C ARG A 210 4.59 -11.31 -1.19
N SER A 211 4.54 -11.05 0.11
CA SER A 211 4.88 -12.04 1.14
C SER A 211 3.91 -13.22 1.20
N ARG A 212 2.66 -13.03 0.74
CA ARG A 212 1.57 -14.01 0.87
C ARG A 212 1.07 -14.54 -0.47
N GLY A 213 1.63 -14.08 -1.59
CA GLY A 213 1.20 -14.49 -2.94
C GLY A 213 -0.23 -14.05 -3.27
N VAL A 214 -0.60 -12.81 -2.93
CA VAL A 214 -1.93 -12.24 -3.22
C VAL A 214 -1.84 -11.29 -4.42
N ILE A 215 -2.78 -11.38 -5.36
CA ILE A 215 -2.90 -10.39 -6.43
C ILE A 215 -3.56 -9.14 -5.85
N LEU A 216 -2.98 -7.97 -6.13
CA LEU A 216 -3.41 -6.69 -5.57
C LEU A 216 -3.83 -5.74 -6.70
N LEU A 217 -5.10 -5.34 -6.69
CA LEU A 217 -5.67 -4.31 -7.55
C LEU A 217 -5.80 -3.00 -6.74
N SER A 218 -5.20 -1.91 -7.22
CA SER A 218 -5.38 -0.57 -6.63
C SER A 218 -5.98 0.39 -7.65
N PRO A 219 -7.31 0.59 -7.63
CA PRO A 219 -7.99 1.50 -8.53
C PRO A 219 -7.78 2.97 -8.15
N SER A 220 -7.88 3.86 -9.14
CA SER A 220 -8.05 5.29 -8.92
C SER A 220 -9.51 5.66 -9.19
N SER A 221 -10.10 6.47 -8.31
CA SER A 221 -11.41 7.08 -8.55
C SER A 221 -11.43 7.86 -9.86
N VAL A 222 -12.61 8.02 -10.46
CA VAL A 222 -12.81 8.82 -11.68
C VAL A 222 -12.51 10.30 -11.41
N ASP A 223 -12.92 10.80 -10.25
CA ASP A 223 -12.69 12.17 -9.82
C ASP A 223 -11.67 12.26 -8.67
N ALA A 224 -11.60 13.41 -7.99
CA ALA A 224 -10.70 13.65 -6.87
C ALA A 224 -10.94 12.72 -5.67
N THR A 225 -12.14 12.14 -5.54
CA THR A 225 -12.47 11.12 -4.55
C THR A 225 -13.54 10.18 -5.10
N TRP A 226 -13.88 9.14 -4.33
CA TRP A 226 -14.90 8.16 -4.67
C TRP A 226 -16.30 8.76 -4.70
N SER A 227 -17.20 8.11 -5.44
CA SER A 227 -18.63 8.42 -5.58
C SER A 227 -19.40 8.18 -4.28
N LEU A 228 -19.08 8.97 -3.24
CA LEU A 228 -19.75 8.94 -1.93
C LEU A 228 -21.00 9.80 -1.89
N MET A 229 -21.12 10.74 -2.85
CA MET A 229 -22.23 11.69 -2.98
C MET A 229 -22.51 11.92 -4.47
N GLY A 230 -23.79 12.00 -4.85
CA GLY A 230 -24.18 12.31 -6.23
C GLY A 230 -24.26 11.08 -7.15
N GLU A 231 -23.88 11.26 -8.41
CA GLU A 231 -23.90 10.21 -9.43
C GLU A 231 -22.79 9.18 -9.16
N ASP A 232 -23.13 7.90 -9.25
CA ASP A 232 -22.20 6.81 -9.00
C ASP A 232 -21.47 6.38 -10.29
N VAL A 233 -20.30 6.95 -10.50
CA VAL A 233 -19.42 6.63 -11.64
C VAL A 233 -18.34 5.62 -11.28
N ASP A 234 -18.04 5.44 -10.00
CA ASP A 234 -16.94 4.58 -9.54
C ASP A 234 -17.35 3.11 -9.41
N SER A 235 -18.57 2.78 -9.01
CA SER A 235 -19.04 1.38 -8.93
C SER A 235 -18.95 0.64 -10.27
N PRO A 236 -19.57 1.13 -11.38
CA PRO A 236 -19.46 0.45 -12.67
C PRO A 236 -18.02 0.43 -13.19
N ASN A 237 -17.22 1.44 -12.86
CA ASN A 237 -15.81 1.47 -13.24
C ASN A 237 -15.00 0.40 -12.47
N LEU A 238 -15.25 0.23 -11.18
CA LEU A 238 -14.64 -0.82 -10.36
C LEU A 238 -15.01 -2.22 -10.88
N GLU A 239 -16.27 -2.45 -11.22
CA GLU A 239 -16.72 -3.72 -11.82
C GLU A 239 -16.01 -4.03 -13.13
N ARG A 240 -15.84 -3.03 -14.00
CA ARG A 240 -15.10 -3.16 -15.26
C ARG A 240 -13.64 -3.55 -15.02
N MET A 241 -12.99 -2.94 -14.02
CA MET A 241 -11.60 -3.29 -13.66
C MET A 241 -11.50 -4.71 -13.10
N LEU A 242 -12.42 -5.08 -12.20
CA LEU A 242 -12.47 -6.43 -11.63
C LEU A 242 -12.69 -7.49 -12.73
N ALA A 243 -13.60 -7.25 -13.66
CA ALA A 243 -13.84 -8.13 -14.80
C ALA A 243 -12.58 -8.29 -15.66
N HIS A 244 -11.87 -7.20 -15.95
CA HIS A 244 -10.62 -7.26 -16.69
C HIS A 244 -9.55 -8.10 -15.97
N VAL A 245 -9.40 -7.95 -14.65
CA VAL A 245 -8.44 -8.75 -13.88
C VAL A 245 -8.82 -10.23 -13.88
N VAL A 246 -10.09 -10.56 -13.65
CA VAL A 246 -10.57 -11.95 -13.65
C VAL A 246 -10.46 -12.61 -15.03
N GLU A 247 -10.56 -11.83 -16.12
CA GLU A 247 -10.39 -12.33 -17.49
C GLU A 247 -8.94 -12.65 -17.84
N ASN A 248 -7.97 -11.90 -17.27
CA ASN A 248 -6.56 -11.96 -17.68
C ASN A 248 -5.67 -12.73 -16.70
N TRP A 249 -6.09 -12.93 -15.45
CA TRP A 249 -5.37 -13.71 -14.43
C TRP A 249 -6.29 -14.73 -13.75
N SER A 250 -5.70 -15.83 -13.28
CA SER A 250 -6.40 -16.92 -12.60
C SER A 250 -6.74 -16.51 -11.17
N ILE A 251 -7.97 -16.01 -10.97
CA ILE A 251 -8.47 -15.51 -9.69
C ILE A 251 -9.42 -16.53 -9.05
N ASP A 252 -9.26 -16.78 -7.75
CA ASP A 252 -10.27 -17.44 -6.93
C ASP A 252 -11.38 -16.44 -6.58
N THR A 253 -12.50 -16.52 -7.29
CA THR A 253 -13.64 -15.62 -7.09
C THR A 253 -14.36 -15.84 -5.75
N ASN A 254 -14.00 -16.87 -4.98
CA ASN A 254 -14.47 -17.07 -3.60
C ASN A 254 -13.53 -16.45 -2.56
N LYS A 255 -12.44 -15.81 -3.00
CA LYS A 255 -11.46 -15.13 -2.16
C LYS A 255 -11.18 -13.75 -2.73
N LEU A 256 -12.16 -12.86 -2.54
CA LEU A 256 -12.11 -11.45 -2.93
C LEU A 256 -12.19 -10.56 -1.68
N LEU A 257 -11.12 -9.80 -1.42
CA LEU A 257 -11.04 -8.80 -0.35
C LEU A 257 -11.23 -7.39 -0.92
N LEU A 258 -12.14 -6.61 -0.34
CA LEU A 258 -12.22 -5.16 -0.57
C LEU A 258 -11.72 -4.40 0.67
N THR A 259 -10.79 -3.48 0.46
CA THR A 259 -10.24 -2.64 1.53
C THR A 259 -9.95 -1.24 1.00
N GLY A 260 -9.76 -0.32 1.93
CA GLY A 260 -9.43 1.06 1.60
C GLY A 260 -9.28 1.91 2.85
N MET A 261 -8.66 3.07 2.68
CA MET A 261 -8.49 4.05 3.76
C MET A 261 -9.42 5.25 3.57
N SER A 262 -9.95 5.82 4.65
CA SER A 262 -10.67 7.11 4.62
C SER A 262 -11.89 7.06 3.68
N ASP A 263 -11.97 7.93 2.67
CA ASP A 263 -13.02 7.86 1.65
C ASP A 263 -13.06 6.49 0.93
N GLY A 264 -11.91 5.86 0.66
CA GLY A 264 -11.87 4.49 0.12
C GLY A 264 -12.31 3.44 1.13
N GLY A 265 -12.05 3.66 2.42
CA GLY A 265 -12.60 2.83 3.49
C GLY A 265 -14.12 2.97 3.58
N THR A 266 -14.64 4.18 3.36
CA THR A 266 -16.09 4.44 3.31
C THR A 266 -16.72 3.80 2.09
N PHE A 267 -16.07 3.90 0.93
CA PHE A 267 -16.52 3.26 -0.31
C PHE A 267 -16.44 1.72 -0.24
N THR A 268 -15.56 1.18 0.60
CA THR A 268 -15.55 -0.26 0.94
C THR A 268 -16.88 -0.70 1.55
N TYR A 269 -17.51 0.11 2.41
CA TYR A 269 -18.85 -0.18 2.91
C TYR A 269 -19.90 -0.05 1.81
N VAL A 270 -19.83 1.02 1.00
CA VAL A 270 -20.80 1.29 -0.08
C VAL A 270 -20.86 0.13 -1.08
N GLN A 271 -19.70 -0.36 -1.52
CA GLN A 271 -19.60 -1.48 -2.47
C GLN A 271 -19.77 -2.84 -1.80
N GLY A 272 -19.21 -2.98 -0.60
CA GLY A 272 -19.14 -4.25 0.08
C GLY A 272 -20.48 -4.71 0.64
N LEU A 273 -21.34 -3.78 1.04
CA LEU A 273 -22.61 -4.12 1.68
C LEU A 273 -23.79 -4.26 0.70
N GLN A 274 -23.60 -4.01 -0.59
CA GLN A 274 -24.62 -4.28 -1.61
C GLN A 274 -24.92 -5.78 -1.72
N SER A 275 -26.17 -6.13 -2.00
CA SER A 275 -26.65 -7.52 -2.06
C SER A 275 -25.98 -8.34 -3.16
N ASP A 276 -25.62 -7.69 -4.27
CA ASP A 276 -24.94 -8.28 -5.44
C ASP A 276 -23.41 -8.14 -5.39
N SER A 277 -22.86 -7.63 -4.28
CA SER A 277 -21.42 -7.50 -4.08
C SER A 277 -20.71 -8.85 -4.17
N LYS A 278 -19.70 -8.92 -5.03
CA LYS A 278 -18.86 -10.13 -5.21
C LYS A 278 -17.82 -10.28 -4.11
N PHE A 279 -17.59 -9.25 -3.30
CA PHE A 279 -16.54 -9.25 -2.30
C PHE A 279 -16.90 -10.13 -1.11
N THR A 280 -16.02 -11.10 -0.84
CA THR A 280 -16.20 -12.07 0.23
C THR A 280 -15.76 -11.56 1.60
N HIS A 281 -14.84 -10.59 1.63
CA HIS A 281 -14.27 -10.03 2.85
C HIS A 281 -14.16 -8.51 2.69
N LEU A 282 -14.44 -7.77 3.77
CA LEU A 282 -14.29 -6.31 3.81
C LEU A 282 -13.29 -5.91 4.88
N ALA A 283 -12.36 -5.02 4.59
CA ALA A 283 -11.43 -4.47 5.58
C ALA A 283 -11.36 -2.94 5.51
N PRO A 284 -12.40 -2.20 5.94
CA PRO A 284 -12.38 -0.75 5.95
C PRO A 284 -11.40 -0.20 7.01
N ILE A 285 -10.59 0.79 6.63
CA ILE A 285 -9.56 1.41 7.48
C ILE A 285 -9.83 2.91 7.63
N SER A 286 -9.90 3.41 8.86
CA SER A 286 -10.12 4.82 9.17
C SER A 286 -11.28 5.41 8.38
N ALA A 287 -12.40 4.69 8.30
CA ALA A 287 -13.52 4.98 7.42
C ALA A 287 -14.61 5.77 8.15
N SER A 288 -15.37 6.56 7.39
CA SER A 288 -16.66 7.04 7.87
C SER A 288 -17.69 5.92 7.77
N PHE A 289 -18.73 5.98 8.61
CA PHE A 289 -19.84 5.05 8.58
C PHE A 289 -21.13 5.77 8.95
N HIS A 290 -22.10 5.72 8.04
CA HIS A 290 -23.43 6.26 8.29
C HIS A 290 -24.43 5.12 8.53
N PRO A 291 -25.14 5.07 9.68
CA PRO A 291 -26.06 3.97 9.99
C PRO A 291 -27.15 3.70 8.95
N PHE A 292 -27.56 4.72 8.18
CA PHE A 292 -28.50 4.58 7.06
C PHE A 292 -28.04 3.57 6.00
N LEU A 293 -26.73 3.31 5.88
CA LEU A 293 -26.22 2.25 5.02
C LEU A 293 -26.86 0.90 5.35
N LEU A 294 -27.17 0.61 6.63
CA LEU A 294 -27.78 -0.65 7.03
C LEU A 294 -29.30 -0.71 6.81
N GLU A 295 -29.97 0.42 6.58
CA GLU A 295 -31.41 0.43 6.29
C GLU A 295 -31.71 -0.13 4.89
N VAL A 296 -30.72 -0.06 3.98
CA VAL A 296 -30.84 -0.53 2.59
C VAL A 296 -30.12 -1.87 2.34
N VAL A 297 -29.42 -2.40 3.34
CA VAL A 297 -28.68 -3.66 3.24
C VAL A 297 -29.60 -4.83 3.53
N GLU A 298 -29.64 -5.80 2.63
CA GLU A 298 -30.33 -7.06 2.86
C GLU A 298 -29.68 -7.84 4.00
N ARG A 299 -30.51 -8.42 4.87
CA ARG A 299 -30.03 -9.16 6.05
C ARG A 299 -29.11 -10.32 5.64
N GLU A 300 -29.45 -10.98 4.54
CA GLU A 300 -28.74 -12.10 3.96
C GLU A 300 -27.31 -11.73 3.55
N ARG A 301 -27.10 -10.49 3.07
CA ARG A 301 -25.77 -10.00 2.69
C ARG A 301 -24.85 -9.85 3.90
N LEU A 302 -25.42 -9.42 5.02
CA LEU A 302 -24.66 -9.12 6.23
C LEU A 302 -24.40 -10.35 7.10
N GLN A 303 -25.26 -11.37 7.01
CA GLN A 303 -25.16 -12.59 7.80
C GLN A 303 -23.82 -13.29 7.55
N ASP A 304 -23.02 -13.41 8.61
CA ASP A 304 -21.69 -14.03 8.62
C ASP A 304 -20.68 -13.39 7.66
N LEU A 305 -20.96 -12.18 7.13
CA LEU A 305 -20.03 -11.44 6.28
C LEU A 305 -18.76 -11.10 7.07
N PRO A 306 -17.57 -11.59 6.66
CA PRO A 306 -16.33 -11.26 7.32
C PRO A 306 -15.97 -9.78 7.13
N ILE A 307 -15.83 -9.05 8.24
CA ILE A 307 -15.42 -7.64 8.25
C ILE A 307 -14.25 -7.44 9.23
N TYR A 308 -13.15 -6.86 8.76
CA TYR A 308 -12.02 -6.44 9.59
C TYR A 308 -11.97 -4.90 9.65
N LEU A 309 -12.57 -4.34 10.69
CA LEU A 309 -12.64 -2.89 10.89
C LEU A 309 -11.40 -2.41 11.64
N THR A 310 -10.65 -1.48 11.04
CA THR A 310 -9.49 -0.85 11.69
C THR A 310 -9.69 0.65 11.83
N HIS A 311 -9.40 1.22 13.00
CA HIS A 311 -9.48 2.67 13.22
C HIS A 311 -8.53 3.16 14.30
N GLY A 312 -8.09 4.41 14.19
CA GLY A 312 -7.20 5.03 15.16
C GLY A 312 -7.94 5.75 16.28
N ALA A 313 -7.52 5.57 17.53
CA ALA A 313 -8.12 6.25 18.67
C ALA A 313 -7.83 7.78 18.68
N LYS A 314 -6.78 8.22 17.97
CA LYS A 314 -6.41 9.63 17.81
C LYS A 314 -6.82 10.20 16.45
N ASP A 315 -7.69 9.52 15.71
CA ASP A 315 -8.22 10.03 14.46
C ASP A 315 -9.01 11.33 14.70
N TRP A 316 -8.43 12.44 14.24
CA TRP A 316 -8.96 13.80 14.41
C TRP A 316 -9.97 14.17 13.34
N MET A 317 -10.05 13.40 12.24
CA MET A 317 -10.93 13.66 11.12
C MET A 317 -12.23 12.87 11.24
N PHE A 318 -12.12 11.58 11.59
CA PHE A 318 -13.24 10.70 11.90
C PHE A 318 -13.13 10.22 13.35
N PRO A 319 -13.83 10.88 14.30
CA PRO A 319 -13.75 10.53 15.71
C PRO A 319 -14.03 9.05 15.99
N VAL A 320 -13.33 8.48 16.98
CA VAL A 320 -13.37 7.04 17.33
C VAL A 320 -14.78 6.49 17.64
N ASP A 321 -15.76 7.33 17.94
CA ASP A 321 -17.15 6.88 18.12
C ASP A 321 -17.81 6.41 16.81
N ILE A 322 -17.32 6.86 15.65
CA ILE A 322 -17.78 6.42 14.32
C ILE A 322 -17.54 4.91 14.12
N PRO A 323 -16.29 4.38 14.18
CA PRO A 323 -16.04 2.95 14.02
C PRO A 323 -16.67 2.11 15.14
N ARG A 324 -16.73 2.62 16.38
CA ARG A 324 -17.45 1.94 17.48
C ARG A 324 -18.94 1.81 17.21
N THR A 325 -19.54 2.78 16.52
CA THR A 325 -20.93 2.72 16.07
C THR A 325 -21.10 1.74 14.92
N ALA A 326 -20.20 1.77 13.93
CA ALA A 326 -20.15 0.81 12.84
C ALA A 326 -20.04 -0.63 13.35
N TYR A 327 -19.08 -0.92 14.23
CA TYR A 327 -18.88 -2.22 14.85
C TYR A 327 -20.16 -2.75 15.50
N ARG A 328 -20.77 -1.94 16.39
CA ARG A 328 -22.01 -2.33 17.08
C ARG A 328 -23.17 -2.56 16.11
N ALA A 329 -23.27 -1.75 15.05
CA ALA A 329 -24.36 -1.86 14.09
C ALA A 329 -24.22 -3.09 13.18
N LEU A 330 -23.01 -3.33 12.64
CA LEU A 330 -22.68 -4.48 11.80
C LEU A 330 -22.78 -5.80 12.59
N ALA A 331 -22.23 -5.84 13.81
CA ALA A 331 -22.33 -7.01 14.68
C ALA A 331 -23.78 -7.36 15.02
N ARG A 332 -24.62 -6.36 15.36
CA ARG A 332 -26.06 -6.57 15.59
C ARG A 332 -26.80 -7.06 14.34
N GLY A 333 -26.32 -6.67 13.16
CA GLY A 333 -26.86 -7.10 11.87
C GLY A 333 -26.42 -8.51 11.46
N GLY A 334 -25.50 -9.14 12.19
CA GLY A 334 -25.08 -10.53 11.96
C GLY A 334 -23.74 -10.69 11.26
N ALA A 335 -22.98 -9.61 11.03
CA ALA A 335 -21.64 -9.69 10.43
C ALA A 335 -20.65 -10.42 11.34
N ASP A 336 -19.74 -11.18 10.74
CA ASP A 336 -18.57 -11.72 11.43
C ASP A 336 -17.47 -10.66 11.48
N ILE A 337 -17.54 -9.78 12.48
CA ILE A 337 -16.71 -8.57 12.53
C ILE A 337 -15.63 -8.62 13.61
N VAL A 338 -14.39 -8.33 13.19
CA VAL A 338 -13.24 -8.00 14.03
C VAL A 338 -13.10 -6.48 14.08
N TYR A 339 -12.84 -5.92 15.27
CA TYR A 339 -12.56 -4.50 15.44
C TYR A 339 -11.19 -4.25 16.07
N ARG A 340 -10.34 -3.51 15.36
CA ARG A 340 -9.02 -3.06 15.79
C ARG A 340 -9.04 -1.55 16.03
N GLU A 341 -9.03 -1.17 17.29
CA GLU A 341 -8.84 0.22 17.71
C GLU A 341 -7.36 0.44 18.10
N ILE A 342 -6.63 1.21 17.31
CA ILE A 342 -5.20 1.43 17.53
C ILE A 342 -5.00 2.71 18.34
N SER A 343 -4.50 2.55 19.58
CA SER A 343 -4.47 3.61 20.61
C SER A 343 -3.68 4.87 20.22
N ASP A 344 -2.65 4.74 19.39
CA ASP A 344 -1.76 5.83 19.00
C ASP A 344 -1.94 6.30 17.55
N LEU A 345 -2.83 5.67 16.78
CA LEU A 345 -3.02 5.96 15.37
C LEU A 345 -3.90 7.22 15.19
N SER A 346 -3.37 8.15 14.39
CA SER A 346 -4.03 9.37 13.92
C SER A 346 -4.87 9.07 12.65
N HIS A 347 -5.27 10.08 11.87
CA HIS A 347 -5.83 9.84 10.53
C HIS A 347 -4.74 9.49 9.51
N THR A 348 -4.02 8.39 9.75
CA THR A 348 -2.86 7.89 9.00
C THR A 348 -3.02 6.41 8.68
N TYR A 349 -2.20 5.87 7.78
CA TYR A 349 -2.33 4.49 7.31
C TYR A 349 -1.62 3.49 8.26
N PRO A 350 -2.33 2.51 8.86
CA PRO A 350 -1.76 1.51 9.77
C PRO A 350 -1.16 0.33 9.00
N ARG A 351 0.02 0.53 8.41
CA ARG A 351 0.70 -0.49 7.58
C ARG A 351 0.90 -1.83 8.30
N GLU A 352 1.09 -1.81 9.61
CA GLU A 352 1.25 -3.00 10.45
C GLU A 352 0.01 -3.92 10.45
N GLU A 353 -1.17 -3.41 10.13
CA GLU A 353 -2.38 -4.23 10.03
C GLU A 353 -2.47 -4.98 8.71
N ASN A 354 -1.68 -4.63 7.68
CA ASN A 354 -1.78 -5.27 6.37
C ASN A 354 -1.52 -6.78 6.43
N ALA A 355 -0.47 -7.19 7.17
CA ALA A 355 -0.14 -8.59 7.38
C ALA A 355 -1.28 -9.33 8.10
N ARG A 356 -1.81 -8.73 9.17
CA ARG A 356 -2.92 -9.28 9.97
C ARG A 356 -4.21 -9.42 9.15
N ILE A 357 -4.55 -8.42 8.34
CA ILE A 357 -5.70 -8.44 7.45
C ILE A 357 -5.55 -9.56 6.42
N LEU A 358 -4.37 -9.75 5.83
CA LEU A 358 -4.17 -10.84 4.87
C LEU A 358 -4.16 -12.21 5.53
N ASP A 359 -3.61 -12.37 6.73
CA ASP A 359 -3.68 -13.64 7.48
C ASP A 359 -5.12 -13.99 7.86
N TRP A 360 -5.91 -12.99 8.26
CA TRP A 360 -7.34 -13.13 8.50
C TRP A 360 -8.10 -13.53 7.22
N PHE A 361 -7.84 -12.85 6.12
CA PHE A 361 -8.50 -13.08 4.84
C PHE A 361 -8.19 -14.47 4.25
N LEU A 362 -6.92 -14.88 4.31
CA LEU A 362 -6.46 -16.13 3.73
C LEU A 362 -6.83 -17.32 4.61
N ASP A 363 -6.48 -17.26 5.89
CA ASP A 363 -6.47 -18.40 6.81
C ASP A 363 -7.56 -18.32 7.90
N GLY A 364 -8.31 -17.21 7.99
CA GLY A 364 -9.25 -16.97 9.08
C GLY A 364 -8.57 -16.64 10.42
N LYS A 365 -7.25 -16.38 10.43
CA LYS A 365 -6.48 -16.07 11.63
C LYS A 365 -6.90 -14.70 12.17
N ARG A 366 -7.58 -14.69 13.32
CA ARG A 366 -7.96 -13.44 13.98
C ARG A 366 -6.76 -12.85 14.74
N PRO A 367 -6.60 -11.52 14.73
CA PRO A 367 -5.58 -10.85 15.54
C PRO A 367 -5.88 -11.07 17.02
N GLU A 368 -4.84 -11.22 17.84
CA GLU A 368 -4.99 -11.27 19.29
C GLU A 368 -5.49 -9.91 19.82
N ASP A 369 -6.37 -9.92 20.81
CA ASP A 369 -6.80 -8.71 21.51
C ASP A 369 -5.59 -8.12 22.24
N THR A 370 -5.04 -7.01 21.74
CA THR A 370 -3.89 -6.30 22.33
C THR A 370 -4.27 -4.87 22.63
#